data_AF-A0A953T2P5-F1
#
_entry.id   AF-A0A953T2P5-F1
#
_cell.length_a   1.000
_cell.length_b   1.000
_cell.length_c   1.000
_cell.angle_alpha   90.00
_cell.angle_beta   90.00
_cell.angle_gamma   90.00
#
_symmetry.space_group_name_H-M   'P 1'
#
loop_
_entity.id
_entity.type
_entity.pdbx_description
1 polymer ?
#
loop_
_entity_poly.entity_id
_entity_poly.type
_entity_poly.pdbx_seq_one_letter_code
_entity_poly.pdbx_strand_id
1 'polypeptide(L)'
;MIEWLPYNAHPFKLGSNFDWLVYNVPDGLWSFSFMSFLLIACRNDRPATRKLCLAFGSILMIGVEVAQGIYIPGTYDHLDVLATVAGMGLSYLFAAPFIAPIARFA
;
A
#
# COMPACT_ATOMS: atom_id res chain seq x y z
N MET A 1 -21.69 -14.13 7.56
CA MET A 1 -21.30 -14.87 6.36
C MET A 1 -21.79 -14.03 5.18
N ILE A 2 -20.90 -13.35 4.47
CA ILE A 2 -21.30 -12.36 3.44
C ILE A 2 -21.72 -13.14 2.19
N GLU A 3 -23.02 -13.08 1.87
CA GLU A 3 -23.74 -13.89 0.87
C GLU A 3 -23.87 -13.17 -0.50
N TRP A 4 -23.14 -12.08 -0.72
CA TRP A 4 -23.45 -11.11 -1.80
C TRP A 4 -22.64 -11.23 -3.10
N LEU A 5 -21.84 -12.29 -3.30
CA LEU A 5 -21.24 -12.56 -4.62
C LEU A 5 -21.85 -13.83 -5.20
N PRO A 6 -22.53 -13.78 -6.36
CA PRO A 6 -22.91 -15.00 -7.04
C PRO A 6 -21.63 -15.79 -7.30
N TYR A 7 -21.58 -17.01 -6.78
CA TYR A 7 -20.50 -17.99 -6.98
C TYR A 7 -20.13 -18.20 -8.47
N ASN A 8 -21.01 -17.76 -9.37
CA ASN A 8 -20.89 -17.84 -10.83
C ASN A 8 -20.30 -16.58 -11.49
N ALA A 9 -19.86 -15.58 -10.73
CA ALA A 9 -19.00 -14.55 -11.28
C ALA A 9 -17.69 -15.25 -11.67
N HIS A 10 -17.53 -15.56 -12.96
CA HIS A 10 -16.26 -16.05 -13.45
C HIS A 10 -15.17 -15.08 -12.97
N PRO A 11 -14.14 -15.56 -12.24
CA PRO A 11 -13.04 -14.69 -11.84
C PRO A 11 -12.58 -13.98 -13.11
N PHE A 12 -12.32 -12.68 -13.01
CA PHE A 12 -11.93 -11.87 -14.14
C PHE A 12 -10.66 -12.49 -14.75
N LYS A 13 -10.82 -13.31 -15.79
CA LYS A 13 -9.72 -14.02 -16.42
C LYS A 13 -9.08 -13.06 -17.40
N LEU A 14 -8.13 -12.26 -16.92
CA LEU A 14 -7.09 -11.80 -17.83
C LEU A 14 -6.34 -13.05 -18.33
N GLY A 15 -5.77 -12.99 -19.53
CA GLY A 15 -4.87 -14.05 -19.97
C GLY A 15 -3.76 -14.24 -18.93
N SER A 16 -3.25 -15.46 -18.73
CA SER A 16 -2.34 -15.83 -17.64
C SER A 16 -1.12 -14.91 -17.46
N ASN A 17 -0.71 -14.21 -18.51
CA ASN A 17 0.38 -13.23 -18.49
C ASN A 17 0.07 -11.95 -17.68
N PHE A 18 -1.18 -11.71 -17.31
CA PHE A 18 -1.60 -10.50 -16.58
C PHE A 18 -2.34 -10.81 -15.28
N ASP A 19 -2.28 -12.06 -14.80
CA ASP A 19 -2.86 -12.43 -13.52
C ASP A 19 -2.30 -11.56 -12.38
N TRP A 20 -1.05 -11.11 -12.52
CA TRP A 20 -0.41 -10.21 -11.55
C TRP A 20 -1.12 -8.86 -11.37
N LEU A 21 -1.83 -8.38 -12.39
CA LEU A 21 -2.62 -7.15 -12.31
C LEU A 21 -3.85 -7.33 -11.42
N VAL A 22 -4.41 -8.54 -11.39
CA VAL A 22 -5.60 -8.84 -10.60
C VAL A 22 -5.22 -9.21 -9.17
N TYR A 23 -4.11 -9.96 -9.00
CA TYR A 23 -3.75 -10.50 -7.69
C TYR A 23 -2.79 -9.61 -6.89
N ASN A 24 -1.80 -8.95 -7.51
CA ASN A 24 -0.76 -8.23 -6.76
C ASN A 24 -0.91 -6.70 -6.76
N VAL A 25 -1.47 -6.12 -7.83
CA VAL A 25 -1.66 -4.66 -7.91
C VAL A 25 -2.57 -4.09 -6.82
N PRO A 26 -3.66 -4.77 -6.38
CA PRO A 26 -4.45 -4.28 -5.26
C PRO A 26 -3.63 -3.98 -4.01
N ASP A 27 -2.63 -4.80 -3.68
CA ASP A 27 -1.76 -4.60 -2.50
C ASP A 27 -0.86 -3.38 -2.67
N GLY A 28 -0.31 -3.19 -3.87
CA GLY A 28 0.43 -1.97 -4.20
C GLY A 28 -0.43 -0.71 -4.16
N LEU A 29 -1.69 -0.76 -4.63
CA LEU A 29 -2.61 0.38 -4.53
C LEU A 29 -3.01 0.68 -3.09
N TRP A 30 -3.18 -0.37 -2.27
CA TRP A 30 -3.46 -0.22 -0.86
C TRP A 30 -2.29 0.42 -0.12
N SER A 31 -1.06 -0.06 -0.35
CA SER A 31 0.15 0.50 0.24
C SER A 31 0.39 1.95 -0.19
N PHE A 32 0.15 2.27 -1.47
CA PHE A 32 0.20 3.63 -1.99
C PHE A 32 -0.78 4.55 -1.27
N SER A 33 -2.03 4.12 -1.13
CA SER A 33 -3.10 4.92 -0.54
C SER A 33 -2.83 5.17 0.95
N PHE A 34 -2.47 4.12 1.68
CA PHE A 34 -2.15 4.21 3.11
C PHE A 34 -0.93 5.10 3.36
N MET A 35 0.13 4.94 2.57
CA MET A 35 1.32 5.75 2.73
C MET A 35 1.07 7.22 2.39
N SER A 36 0.24 7.48 1.37
CA SER A 36 -0.14 8.84 0.98
C SER A 36 -0.95 9.50 2.09
N PHE A 37 -1.86 8.75 2.71
CA PHE A 37 -2.59 9.20 3.89
C PHE A 37 -1.65 9.57 5.03
N LEU A 38 -0.68 8.71 5.39
CA LEU A 38 0.26 9.02 6.48
C LEU A 38 1.14 10.23 6.18
N LEU A 39 1.62 10.37 4.94
CA LEU A 39 2.41 11.53 4.51
C LEU A 39 1.64 12.85 4.66
N ILE A 40 0.34 12.85 4.35
CA ILE A 40 -0.54 14.01 4.47
C ILE A 40 -0.96 14.25 5.92
N ALA A 41 -1.37 13.21 6.64
CA ALA A 41 -1.85 13.30 8.02
C ALA A 41 -0.74 13.75 8.97
N CYS A 42 0.46 13.17 8.84
CA CYS A 42 1.62 13.48 9.66
C CYS A 42 2.44 14.68 9.13
N ARG A 43 1.92 15.46 8.16
CA ARG A 43 2.70 16.51 7.47
C ARG A 43 3.18 17.63 8.40
N ASN A 44 2.31 18.06 9.32
CA ASN A 44 2.51 19.19 10.23
C ASN A 44 3.11 18.75 11.57
N ASP A 45 3.34 17.45 11.77
CA ASP A 45 3.95 16.94 12.97
C ASP A 45 5.44 17.28 13.03
N ARG A 46 5.99 17.19 14.26
CA ARG A 46 7.43 17.30 14.47
C ARG A 46 8.17 16.28 13.60
N PRO A 47 9.36 16.60 13.07
CA PRO A 47 10.08 15.71 12.17
C PRO A 47 10.31 14.29 12.71
N ALA A 48 10.56 14.16 14.02
CA ALA A 48 10.73 12.86 14.67
C ALA A 48 9.43 12.03 14.66
N THR A 49 8.31 12.64 15.06
CA THR A 49 6.98 12.00 15.05
C THR A 49 6.59 11.58 13.63
N ARG A 50 6.80 12.45 12.64
CA ARG A 50 6.54 12.13 11.24
C ARG A 50 7.36 10.94 10.77
N LYS A 51 8.66 10.90 11.06
CA LYS A 51 9.52 9.74 10.73
C LYS A 51 9.02 8.46 11.38
N LEU A 52 8.61 8.50 12.65
CA LEU A 52 8.06 7.33 13.35
C LEU A 52 6.73 6.87 12.72
N CYS A 53 5.83 7.81 12.39
CA CYS A 53 4.58 7.54 11.69
C CYS A 53 4.82 6.81 10.36
N LEU A 54 5.74 7.31 9.54
CA LEU A 54 6.09 6.71 8.24
C LEU A 54 6.83 5.37 8.39
N ALA A 55 7.73 5.24 9.36
CA ALA A 55 8.44 3.99 9.63
C ALA A 55 7.48 2.90 10.11
N PHE A 56 6.58 3.23 11.03
CA PHE A 56 5.54 2.32 11.49
C PHE A 56 4.64 1.87 10.34
N GLY A 57 4.17 2.80 9.51
CA GLY A 57 3.36 2.46 8.34
C GLY A 57 4.08 1.52 7.38
N SER A 58 5.38 1.78 7.14
CA SER A 58 6.22 0.93 6.28
C SER A 58 6.40 -0.48 6.84
N ILE A 59 6.67 -0.60 8.14
CA ILE A 59 6.81 -1.88 8.83
C ILE A 59 5.48 -2.63 8.82
N LEU A 60 4.36 -1.94 9.01
CA LEU A 60 3.04 -2.56 9.00
C LEU A 60 2.72 -3.16 7.62
N MET A 61 2.87 -2.39 6.54
CA MET A 61 2.55 -2.85 5.18
C MET A 61 3.41 -4.05 4.77
N ILE A 62 4.73 -3.95 4.89
CA ILE A 62 5.64 -5.05 4.53
C ILE A 62 5.49 -6.23 5.50
N GLY A 63 5.29 -5.92 6.79
CA GLY A 63 5.18 -6.91 7.84
C GLY A 63 3.95 -7.80 7.71
N VAL A 64 2.81 -7.25 7.26
CA VAL A 64 1.60 -8.04 6.99
C VAL A 64 1.88 -9.06 5.89
N GLU A 65 2.48 -8.64 4.76
CA GLU A 65 2.82 -9.56 3.67
C GLU A 65 3.79 -10.66 4.11
N VAL A 66 4.87 -10.31 4.81
CA VAL A 66 5.83 -11.30 5.32
C VAL A 66 5.19 -12.22 6.35
N ALA A 67 4.29 -11.70 7.19
CA ALA A 67 3.60 -12.48 8.20
C ALA A 67 2.62 -13.49 7.60
N GLN A 68 2.08 -13.26 6.39
CA GLN A 68 1.28 -14.27 5.69
C GLN A 68 2.08 -15.54 5.36
N GLY A 69 3.40 -15.42 5.22
CA GLY A 69 4.29 -16.57 4.96
C GLY A 69 4.58 -17.44 6.19
N ILE A 70 4.16 -17.02 7.39
CA ILE A 70 4.57 -17.67 8.64
C ILE A 70 3.42 -17.81 9.65
N TYR A 71 2.63 -16.75 9.87
CA TYR A 71 1.77 -16.61 11.04
C TYR A 71 0.32 -16.24 10.72
N ILE A 72 0.06 -15.53 9.62
CA ILE A 72 -1.28 -15.03 9.27
C ILE A 72 -1.83 -15.89 8.12
N PRO A 73 -3.10 -16.29 8.14
CA PRO A 73 -3.72 -16.93 6.99
C PRO A 73 -3.70 -15.97 5.79
N GLY A 74 -2.99 -16.37 4.74
CA GLY A 74 -2.78 -15.60 3.51
C GLY A 74 -1.88 -16.38 2.56
N THR A 75 -1.57 -15.78 1.41
CA THR A 75 -0.68 -16.37 0.42
C THR A 75 0.52 -15.47 0.29
N TYR A 76 1.66 -15.90 0.79
CA TYR A 76 2.88 -15.16 0.58
C TYR A 76 3.31 -15.23 -0.89
N ASP A 77 3.25 -14.09 -1.58
CA ASP A 77 3.79 -13.88 -2.91
C ASP A 77 4.87 -12.79 -2.88
N HIS A 78 6.03 -13.07 -3.49
CA HIS A 78 7.09 -12.09 -3.63
C HIS A 78 6.66 -10.88 -4.47
N LEU A 79 5.72 -11.07 -5.40
CA LEU A 79 5.16 -10.00 -6.21
C LEU A 79 4.25 -9.06 -5.37
N ASP A 80 3.61 -9.53 -4.31
CA ASP A 80 2.83 -8.67 -3.39
C ASP A 80 3.76 -7.78 -2.58
N VAL A 81 4.89 -8.31 -2.11
CA VAL A 81 5.94 -7.51 -1.45
C VAL A 81 6.48 -6.46 -2.41
N LEU A 82 6.76 -6.84 -3.67
CA LEU A 82 7.24 -5.90 -4.68
C LEU A 82 6.20 -4.81 -4.98
N ALA A 83 4.94 -5.18 -5.18
CA ALA A 83 3.84 -4.25 -5.43
C ALA A 83 3.66 -3.30 -4.24
N THR A 84 3.72 -3.83 -3.02
CA THR A 84 3.65 -3.06 -1.76
C THR A 84 4.76 -2.02 -1.68
N VAL A 85 6.01 -2.42 -1.90
CA VAL A 85 7.16 -1.50 -1.89
C VAL A 85 7.05 -0.46 -3.01
N ALA A 86 6.63 -0.88 -4.20
CA ALA A 86 6.43 0.02 -5.34
C ALA A 86 5.35 1.07 -5.05
N GLY A 87 4.20 0.67 -4.48
CA GLY A 87 3.12 1.57 -4.10
C GLY A 87 3.54 2.57 -3.02
N MET A 88 4.27 2.12 -2.00
CA MET A 88 4.85 3.01 -0.99
C MET A 88 5.83 4.01 -1.62
N GLY A 89 6.72 3.56 -2.51
CA GLY A 89 7.65 4.42 -3.24
C GLY A 89 6.92 5.45 -4.11
N LEU A 90 5.87 5.03 -4.80
CA LEU A 90 5.03 5.89 -5.63
C LEU A 90 4.34 6.96 -4.79
N SER A 91 3.94 6.63 -3.55
CA SER A 91 3.37 7.60 -2.62
C SER A 91 4.36 8.74 -2.33
N TYR A 92 5.65 8.47 -2.18
CA TYR A 92 6.63 9.55 -2.03
C TYR A 92 6.77 10.42 -3.29
N LEU A 93 6.53 9.89 -4.48
CA LEU A 93 6.57 10.72 -5.70
C LEU A 93 5.36 11.65 -5.80
N PHE A 94 4.17 11.18 -5.44
CA PHE A 94 2.92 11.93 -5.62
C PHE A 94 2.48 12.70 -4.38
N ALA A 95 2.64 12.14 -3.18
CA ALA A 95 2.20 12.76 -1.93
C ALA A 95 3.29 13.64 -1.27
N ALA A 96 4.59 13.36 -1.47
CA ALA A 96 5.64 14.18 -0.86
C ALA A 96 5.69 15.65 -1.32
N PRO A 97 5.33 16.00 -2.57
CA PRO A 97 5.19 17.40 -2.97
C PRO A 97 4.20 18.20 -2.10
N PHE A 98 3.20 17.55 -1.50
CA PHE A 98 2.23 18.19 -0.58
C PHE A 98 2.77 18.37 0.86
N ILE A 99 4.00 17.91 1.13
CA ILE A 99 4.68 18.03 2.43
C ILE A 99 5.59 19.25 2.46
N ALA A 100 5.98 19.79 1.30
CA ALA A 100 6.73 21.04 1.25
C ALA A 100 5.88 22.16 1.90
N PRO A 101 6.42 22.94 2.85
CA PRO A 101 5.69 24.05 3.41
C PRO A 101 5.31 24.99 2.25
N ILE A 102 4.03 25.36 2.20
CA ILE A 102 3.54 26.48 1.39
C ILE A 102 4.18 27.74 1.99
N ALA A 103 5.46 27.97 1.67
CA ALA A 103 6.25 29.13 2.00
C ALA A 103 6.73 29.81 0.71
N ARG A 104 5.91 29.75 -0.35
CA ARG A 104 6.21 30.38 -1.64
C ARG A 104 5.23 31.48 -2.07
N PHE A 105 4.25 31.84 -1.24
CA PHE A 105 3.29 32.90 -1.56
C PHE A 105 2.87 33.71 -0.32
N ALA A 106 3.85 34.25 0.41
CA ALA A 106 3.65 35.33 1.37
C ALA A 106 4.83 36.31 1.28
#